data_AF-A0A7J5ZIJ4-F1
#
_entry.id   AF-A0A7J5ZIJ4-F1
#
_cell.length_a   1.000
_cell.length_b   1.000
_cell.length_c   1.000
_cell.angle_alpha   90.00
_cell.angle_beta   90.00
_cell.angle_gamma   90.00
#
_symmetry.space_group_name_H-M   'P 1'
#
loop_
_entity.id
_entity.type
_entity.pdbx_description
1 polymer ?
#
loop_
_entity_poly.entity_id
_entity_poly.type
_entity_poly.pdbx_seq_one_letter_code
_entity_poly.pdbx_strand_id
1 'polypeptide(L)'
;MVDGFKLGLDMNRENGSSLRAGDIKGNVLSEYTRPTPPKHTGFHRYQFLLYEQPTGQVLSLGQQEQRSLGNWDPQAFVEKFGLVDPVASAQFLTQNFKD
;
A
#
# COMPACT_ATOMS: atom_id res chain seq x y z
N MET A 1 -12.70 3.01 -10.02
CA MET A 1 -12.19 1.84 -9.29
C MET A 1 -10.85 2.28 -8.70
N VAL A 2 -10.62 2.12 -7.39
CA VAL A 2 -9.35 2.50 -6.77
C VAL A 2 -8.48 1.25 -6.77
N ASP A 3 -7.55 1.16 -7.71
CA ASP A 3 -6.57 0.09 -7.70
C ASP A 3 -5.48 0.48 -6.69
N GLY A 4 -5.67 0.04 -5.44
CA GLY A 4 -4.75 0.34 -4.34
C GLY A 4 -3.37 -0.24 -4.59
N PHE A 5 -2.36 0.65 -4.57
CA PHE A 5 -0.96 0.27 -4.61
C PHE A 5 -0.56 -0.37 -3.28
N LYS A 6 0.00 -1.58 -3.33
CA LYS A 6 0.47 -2.32 -2.16
C LYS A 6 1.95 -2.10 -1.95
N LEU A 7 2.25 -1.38 -0.89
CA LEU A 7 3.51 -1.44 -0.16
C LEU A 7 3.11 -1.51 1.31
N GLY A 8 2.88 -2.74 1.79
CA GLY A 8 2.88 -3.02 3.22
C GLY A 8 4.33 -3.11 3.64
N LEU A 9 4.92 -1.98 4.02
CA LEU A 9 6.26 -1.92 4.58
C LEU A 9 6.13 -2.02 6.10
N ASP A 10 6.45 -3.19 6.65
CA ASP A 10 6.65 -3.35 8.09
C ASP A 10 7.96 -2.64 8.46
N MET A 11 7.85 -1.39 8.90
CA MET A 11 8.99 -0.57 9.30
C MET A 11 9.46 -0.99 10.69
N ASN A 12 10.16 -2.12 10.78
CA ASN A 12 10.89 -2.45 11.98
C ASN A 12 12.06 -1.46 12.17
N ARG A 13 11.87 -0.54 13.12
CA ARG A 13 12.94 0.07 13.92
C ARG A 13 14.05 0.79 13.14
N GLU A 14 13.74 1.44 12.02
CA GLU A 14 14.70 2.35 11.39
C GLU A 14 14.25 3.81 11.56
N ASN A 15 15.22 4.66 11.92
CA ASN A 15 15.04 6.10 12.00
C ASN A 15 14.65 6.59 10.59
N GLY A 16 13.67 7.51 10.46
CA GLY A 16 13.10 7.92 9.16
C GLY A 16 14.12 8.49 8.13
N SER A 17 15.39 8.63 8.51
CA SER A 17 16.53 8.89 7.64
C SER A 17 16.71 7.87 6.51
N SER A 18 16.44 6.58 6.76
CA SER A 18 16.65 5.53 5.75
C SER A 18 15.65 5.65 4.60
N LEU A 19 14.40 6.02 4.91
CA LEU A 19 13.38 6.36 3.91
C LEU A 19 13.83 7.53 3.02
N ARG A 20 14.46 8.56 3.59
CA ARG A 20 14.98 9.71 2.83
C ARG A 20 16.11 9.32 1.89
N ALA A 21 16.93 8.34 2.26
CA ALA A 21 18.01 7.81 1.44
C ALA A 21 17.53 6.81 0.37
N GLY A 22 16.24 6.42 0.39
CA GLY A 22 15.68 5.37 -0.47
C GLY A 22 16.07 3.96 -0.03
N ASP A 23 16.67 3.78 1.14
CA ASP A 23 16.94 2.48 1.75
C ASP A 23 15.71 2.04 2.54
N ILE A 24 14.76 1.43 1.82
CA ILE A 24 13.51 0.95 2.38
C ILE A 24 13.68 -0.51 2.79
N LYS A 25 13.69 -0.76 4.11
CA LYS A 25 13.72 -2.10 4.69
C LYS A 25 12.41 -2.42 5.39
N GLY A 26 12.03 -3.69 5.38
CA GLY A 26 10.85 -4.18 6.09
C GLY A 26 10.43 -5.57 5.66
N ASN A 27 9.36 -6.07 6.28
CA ASN A 27 8.68 -7.28 5.82
C ASN A 27 7.67 -6.95 4.73
N VAL A 28 7.79 -7.60 3.57
CA VAL A 28 6.87 -7.40 2.44
C VAL A 28 5.66 -8.32 2.61
N LEU A 29 4.49 -7.72 2.84
CA LEU A 29 3.24 -8.48 2.96
C LEU A 29 2.65 -8.87 1.59
N SER A 30 2.84 -8.02 0.59
CA SER A 30 2.40 -8.24 -0.79
C SER A 30 3.36 -7.49 -1.72
N GLU A 31 3.84 -8.20 -2.74
CA GLU A 31 4.77 -7.64 -3.72
C GLU A 31 4.16 -6.47 -4.50
N TYR A 32 5.02 -5.49 -4.82
CA TYR A 32 4.64 -4.39 -5.67
C TYR A 32 4.21 -4.91 -7.06
N THR A 33 3.03 -4.51 -7.51
CA THR A 33 2.53 -4.79 -8.86
C THR A 33 2.26 -3.48 -9.58
N ARG A 34 2.85 -3.28 -10.76
CA ARG A 34 2.64 -2.07 -11.57
C ARG A 34 1.16 -1.86 -11.92
N PRO A 35 0.71 -0.61 -12.16
CA PRO A 35 -0.64 -0.33 -12.67
C PRO A 35 -0.99 -1.14 -13.92
N THR A 36 -2.19 -1.72 -13.94
CA THR A 36 -2.74 -2.40 -15.11
C THR A 36 -4.21 -2.01 -15.34
N PRO A 37 -4.51 -0.71 -15.51
CA PRO A 37 -5.88 -0.26 -15.74
C PRO A 37 -6.47 -0.95 -16.99
N PRO A 38 -7.70 -1.51 -16.92
CA PRO A 38 -8.33 -2.13 -18.07
C PRO A 38 -8.58 -1.13 -19.21
N LYS A 39 -8.58 -1.59 -20.46
CA LYS A 39 -8.90 -0.74 -21.62
C LYS A 39 -10.27 -0.09 -21.49
N HIS A 40 -10.40 1.11 -22.03
CA HIS A 40 -11.65 1.86 -22.14
C HIS A 40 -12.33 2.14 -20.78
N THR A 41 -11.56 2.13 -19.69
CA THR A 41 -12.04 2.48 -18.35
C THR A 41 -11.55 3.85 -17.87
N GLY A 42 -10.80 4.55 -18.72
CA GLY A 42 -10.26 5.89 -18.44
C GLY A 42 -9.11 5.88 -17.44
N PHE A 43 -8.91 7.01 -16.76
CA PHE A 43 -7.87 7.16 -15.75
C PHE A 43 -8.25 6.47 -14.44
N HIS A 44 -7.34 5.63 -13.94
CA HIS A 44 -7.40 5.01 -12.62
C HIS A 44 -6.52 5.77 -11.64
N ARG A 45 -7.00 5.89 -10.40
CA ARG A 45 -6.28 6.54 -9.31
C ARG A 45 -5.52 5.51 -8.51
N TYR A 46 -4.22 5.75 -8.38
CA TYR A 46 -3.32 4.99 -7.54
C TYR A 46 -2.83 5.89 -6.41
N GLN A 47 -2.95 5.40 -5.18
CA GLN A 47 -2.63 6.14 -3.96
C GLN A 47 -1.57 5.37 -3.17
N PHE A 48 -0.51 6.07 -2.80
CA PHE A 48 0.44 5.64 -1.76
C PHE A 48 0.05 6.33 -0.45
N LEU A 49 0.02 5.54 0.62
CA LEU A 49 -0.23 5.99 1.99
C LEU A 49 0.89 5.44 2.85
N LEU A 50 1.49 6.30 3.67
CA LEU A 50 2.51 5.93 4.64
C LEU A 50 1.92 6.13 6.03
N TYR A 51 1.97 5.10 6.87
CA TYR A 51 1.45 5.11 8.23
C TYR A 51 2.59 4.96 9.23
N GLU A 52 2.42 5.54 10.42
CA GLU A 52 3.25 5.21 11.56
C GLU A 52 2.74 3.90 12.19
N GLN A 53 3.61 2.90 12.30
CA GLN A 53 3.25 1.61 12.88
C GLN A 53 3.35 1.66 14.41
N PRO A 54 2.30 1.28 15.16
CA PRO A 54 2.38 1.18 16.61
C PRO A 54 3.49 0.23 17.07
N THR A 55 4.15 0.58 18.17
CA THR A 55 5.25 -0.23 18.71
C THR A 55 4.75 -1.62 19.11
N GLY A 56 5.45 -2.66 18.65
CA GLY A 56 5.12 -4.05 18.95
C GLY A 56 3.98 -4.64 18.11
N GLN A 57 3.40 -3.86 17.20
CA GLN A 57 2.40 -4.36 16.27
C GLN A 57 3.08 -5.14 15.14
N VAL A 58 2.60 -6.36 14.87
CA VAL A 58 3.03 -7.17 13.71
C VAL A 58 1.90 -7.16 12.68
N LEU A 59 2.21 -6.71 11.47
CA LEU A 59 1.25 -6.65 10.37
C LEU A 59 1.16 -8.01 9.66
N SER A 60 -0.05 -8.39 9.23
CA SER A 60 -0.28 -9.62 8.46
C SER A 60 -1.53 -9.55 7.60
N LEU A 61 -1.45 -10.19 6.43
CA LEU A 61 -2.61 -10.44 5.56
C LEU A 61 -3.34 -11.70 6.03
N GLY A 62 -4.67 -11.66 6.03
CA GLY A 62 -5.53 -12.82 6.18
C GLY A 62 -5.51 -13.72 4.93
N GLN A 63 -6.06 -14.92 5.05
CA GLN A 63 -6.02 -15.93 3.98
C GLN A 63 -6.62 -15.44 2.64
N GLN A 64 -7.69 -14.65 2.69
CA GLN A 64 -8.32 -14.12 1.49
C GLN A 64 -7.46 -13.04 0.82
N GLU A 65 -6.91 -12.13 1.63
CA GLU A 65 -6.01 -11.07 1.19
C GLU A 65 -4.72 -11.63 0.56
N GLN A 66 -4.21 -12.75 1.08
CA GLN A 66 -3.07 -13.45 0.49
C GLN A 66 -3.37 -14.05 -0.90
N ARG A 67 -4.63 -14.43 -1.16
CA ARG A 67 -5.04 -14.98 -2.47
C ARG A 67 -5.29 -13.89 -3.50
N SER A 68 -5.98 -12.84 -3.08
CA SER A 68 -6.27 -11.70 -3.94
C SER A 68 -6.61 -10.49 -3.10
N LEU A 69 -6.13 -9.36 -3.56
CA LEU A 69 -6.39 -8.06 -2.98
C LEU A 69 -7.27 -7.21 -3.90
N GLY A 70 -8.03 -7.83 -4.81
CA GLY A 70 -8.99 -7.14 -5.69
C GLY A 70 -10.22 -6.63 -4.94
N ASN A 71 -10.57 -7.28 -3.82
CA ASN A 71 -11.63 -6.86 -2.89
C ASN A 71 -11.06 -6.49 -1.52
N TRP A 72 -9.80 -6.03 -1.49
CA TRP A 72 -9.18 -5.62 -0.24
C TRP A 72 -9.88 -4.37 0.30
N ASP A 73 -10.15 -4.35 1.60
CA ASP A 73 -10.67 -3.20 2.31
C ASP A 73 -9.50 -2.53 3.07
N PRO A 74 -8.93 -1.43 2.54
CA PRO A 74 -7.81 -0.76 3.18
C PRO A 74 -8.20 -0.16 4.53
N GLN A 75 -9.46 0.25 4.70
CA GLN A 75 -9.92 0.85 5.95
C GLN A 75 -9.98 -0.21 7.05
N ALA A 76 -10.55 -1.37 6.76
CA ALA A 76 -10.57 -2.49 7.70
C ALA A 76 -9.15 -2.95 8.10
N PHE A 77 -8.19 -2.91 7.18
CA PHE A 77 -6.79 -3.24 7.48
C PHE A 77 -6.15 -2.23 8.44
N VAL A 78 -6.34 -0.93 8.16
CA VAL A 78 -5.84 0.18 8.98
C VAL A 78 -6.42 0.11 10.40
N GLU A 79 -7.73 -0.12 10.52
CA GLU A 79 -8.43 -0.30 11.80
C GLU A 79 -7.93 -1.53 12.58
N LYS A 80 -7.78 -2.68 11.90
CA LYS A 80 -7.31 -3.95 12.50
C LYS A 80 -5.95 -3.79 13.20
N PHE A 81 -5.07 -2.97 12.65
CA PHE A 81 -3.70 -2.81 13.13
C PHE A 81 -3.45 -1.50 13.88
N GLY A 82 -4.50 -0.70 14.13
CA GLY A 82 -4.38 0.58 14.83
C GLY A 82 -3.47 1.57 14.09
N LEU A 83 -3.39 1.47 12.76
CA LEU A 83 -2.69 2.45 11.94
C LEU A 83 -3.55 3.72 11.94
N VAL A 84 -3.13 4.78 12.63
CA VAL A 84 -3.86 6.06 12.63
C VAL A 84 -3.35 6.91 11.47
N ASP A 85 -4.19 7.83 10.96
CA ASP A 85 -3.96 8.83 9.91
C ASP A 85 -2.59 8.77 9.18
N PRO A 86 -2.59 8.68 7.84
CA PRO A 86 -1.33 8.57 7.10
C PRO A 86 -0.44 9.79 7.34
N VAL A 87 0.81 9.56 7.72
CA VAL A 87 1.83 10.59 7.93
C VAL A 87 2.33 11.21 6.63
N ALA A 88 2.13 10.50 5.51
CA ALA A 88 2.38 11.02 4.16
C ALA A 88 1.50 10.33 3.13
N SER A 89 1.28 11.00 2.00
CA SER A 89 0.54 10.44 0.88
C SER A 89 1.06 10.96 -0.47
N ALA A 90 0.95 10.14 -1.51
CA ALA A 90 1.23 10.53 -2.89
C ALA A 90 0.22 9.86 -3.82
N GLN A 91 -0.21 10.56 -4.87
CA GLN A 91 -1.19 10.03 -5.82
C GLN A 91 -0.75 10.27 -7.26
N PHE A 92 -1.19 9.39 -8.15
CA PHE A 92 -1.09 9.62 -9.59
C PHE A 92 -2.27 8.96 -10.31
N LEU A 93 -2.50 9.41 -11.54
CA LEU A 93 -3.50 8.86 -12.46
C LEU A 93 -2.81 8.22 -13.66
N THR A 94 -3.28 7.06 -14.08
CA THR A 94 -2.86 6.45 -15.35
C THR A 94 -4.03 5.71 -16.00
N GLN A 95 -4.02 5.60 -17.32
CA GLN A 95 -4.98 4.80 -18.09
C GLN A 95 -4.26 3.66 -18.81
N ASN A 96 -5.00 2.82 -19.54
CA ASN A 96 -4.39 1.76 -20.32
C ASN A 96 -3.49 2.37 -21.40
N PHE A 97 -2.29 1.81 -21.63
CA PHE A 97 -1.36 2.34 -22.64
C PHE A 97 -1.86 2.20 -24.08
N LYS A 98 -2.93 1.43 -24.31
CA LYS A 98 -3.59 1.26 -25.60
C LYS A 98 -4.84 2.12 -25.76
N ASP A 99 -5.17 2.96 -24.78
CA ASP A 99 -6.21 4.00 -24.86
C ASP A 99 -5.57 5.34 -25.23
#